data_AF-A0A1Y3ERX3-F1
#
_entry.id   AF-A0A1Y3ERX3-F1
#
_cell.length_a   1.000
_cell.length_b   1.000
_cell.length_c   1.000
_cell.angle_alpha   90.00
_cell.angle_beta   90.00
_cell.angle_gamma   90.00
#
_symmetry.space_group_name_H-M   'P 1'
#
loop_
_entity.id
_entity.type
_entity.pdbx_description
1 polymer ?
#
loop_
_entity_poly.entity_id
_entity_poly.type
_entity_poly.pdbx_seq_one_letter_code
_entity_poly.pdbx_strand_id
1 'polypeptide(L)'
;MQFNTITFEKSILPRPVFSRKSNSEPDYSVHIFYYMWYGNVAFDQFFLHWNHRILPHYNPLIASKYLVGRREAPEDIGSNFYPKLGCYSSRDPKILAQHMQWIRDAGIGVVVVGWYPPDASDDEGHPWDDAIPSLLDEANRWQLKVCFLIEPYKGRNGETIRTDIEYILQSYGRHDAFYKILTNGISKPVFYVYDSYLVSNSDWQALLLTDGKNTIRNTDLDSIILALLVKRTDTDAILTTGFDGFFTYFASTDFTDGSKPSNWPDLVLFATRNGLLTSLSVGPGYVDERIRPWNGENTRSRCNGSYYEKMWKAAVNCKPTFVSITSFNEWHEGTQIEPAVPYKNENYEYLNYLPMEEDFYLKLTKRFIDDKNGFQKENDTKIST
;
A
#
# COMPACT_ATOMS: atom_id res chain seq x y z
N MET A 1 33.53 -55.34 -8.08
CA MET A 1 32.33 -54.48 -7.89
C MET A 1 32.75 -53.26 -7.09
N GLN A 2 33.05 -52.17 -7.76
CA GLN A 2 33.41 -50.89 -7.14
C GLN A 2 32.25 -49.93 -7.43
N PHE A 3 31.59 -49.47 -6.37
CA PHE A 3 30.48 -48.52 -6.48
C PHE A 3 31.03 -47.10 -6.66
N ASN A 4 30.63 -46.48 -7.75
CA ASN A 4 30.86 -45.06 -8.06
C ASN A 4 30.15 -44.18 -7.02
N THR A 5 30.90 -43.25 -6.42
CA THR A 5 30.33 -42.13 -5.66
C THR A 5 30.17 -40.95 -6.62
N ILE A 6 28.92 -40.62 -6.98
CA ILE A 6 28.59 -39.44 -7.78
C ILE A 6 28.41 -38.27 -6.80
N THR A 7 29.37 -37.35 -6.78
CA THR A 7 29.25 -36.04 -6.14
C THR A 7 28.49 -35.10 -7.08
N PHE A 8 27.32 -34.62 -6.66
CA PHE A 8 26.59 -33.55 -7.32
C PHE A 8 27.26 -32.21 -7.00
N GLU A 9 28.07 -31.68 -7.91
CA GLU A 9 28.45 -30.27 -7.91
C GLU A 9 27.22 -29.42 -8.28
N LYS A 10 26.68 -28.69 -7.29
CA LYS A 10 25.74 -27.61 -7.54
C LYS A 10 26.48 -26.51 -8.31
N SER A 11 26.19 -26.39 -9.60
CA SER A 11 26.59 -25.22 -10.39
C SER A 11 25.88 -23.97 -9.82
N ILE A 12 26.61 -23.21 -9.00
CA ILE A 12 26.19 -21.86 -8.62
C ILE A 12 26.60 -20.98 -9.78
N LEU A 13 25.65 -20.66 -10.66
CA LEU A 13 25.84 -19.60 -11.65
C LEU A 13 26.21 -18.31 -10.90
N PRO A 14 27.25 -17.57 -11.32
CA PRO A 14 27.60 -16.31 -10.68
C PRO A 14 26.42 -15.34 -10.78
N ARG A 15 26.01 -14.78 -9.64
CA ARG A 15 25.00 -13.71 -9.59
C ARG A 15 25.49 -12.55 -10.46
N PRO A 16 24.65 -11.98 -11.35
CA PRO A 16 25.05 -10.80 -12.10
C PRO A 16 25.46 -9.69 -11.14
N VAL A 17 26.73 -9.28 -11.25
CA VAL A 17 27.25 -8.11 -10.54
C VAL A 17 26.81 -6.90 -11.34
N PHE A 18 25.70 -6.30 -10.94
CA PHE A 18 25.27 -5.03 -11.51
C PHE A 18 26.11 -3.90 -10.91
N SER A 19 26.84 -3.19 -11.77
CA SER A 19 27.54 -1.96 -11.42
C SER A 19 26.51 -0.89 -11.02
N ARG A 20 26.69 -0.27 -9.84
CA ARG A 20 25.94 0.91 -9.38
C ARG A 20 25.84 1.97 -10.49
N LYS A 21 24.62 2.22 -10.99
CA LYS A 21 24.26 3.56 -11.48
C LYS A 21 23.78 4.35 -10.26
N SER A 22 24.50 5.41 -9.92
CA SER A 22 24.04 6.42 -8.96
C SER A 22 22.72 7.04 -9.43
N ASN A 23 21.79 7.25 -8.50
CA ASN A 23 20.65 8.17 -8.59
C ASN A 23 19.75 8.05 -9.83
N SER A 24 19.04 6.92 -10.00
CA SER A 24 17.84 6.93 -10.86
C SER A 24 16.73 7.74 -10.19
N GLU A 25 15.98 8.54 -10.97
CA GLU A 25 14.69 9.10 -10.54
C GLU A 25 13.78 8.00 -10.00
N PRO A 26 12.86 8.32 -9.06
CA PRO A 26 11.95 7.32 -8.55
C PRO A 26 10.92 6.97 -9.64
N ASP A 27 10.42 5.74 -9.62
CA ASP A 27 9.41 5.29 -10.58
C ASP A 27 8.01 5.73 -10.11
N TYR A 28 7.48 6.79 -10.71
CA TYR A 28 6.16 7.33 -10.41
C TYR A 28 4.99 6.41 -10.83
N SER A 29 5.25 5.29 -11.51
CA SER A 29 4.25 4.23 -11.72
C SER A 29 4.26 3.15 -10.62
N VAL A 30 5.14 3.30 -9.61
CA VAL A 30 5.16 2.47 -8.40
C VAL A 30 4.71 3.30 -7.21
N HIS A 31 3.61 2.85 -6.61
CA HIS A 31 2.98 3.52 -5.49
C HIS A 31 3.13 2.68 -4.22
N ILE A 32 3.07 3.28 -3.03
CA ILE A 32 3.13 2.56 -1.76
C ILE A 32 2.10 3.09 -0.77
N PHE A 33 1.31 2.19 -0.16
CA PHE A 33 0.37 2.55 0.90
C PHE A 33 1.13 2.91 2.18
N TYR A 34 0.78 4.03 2.79
CA TYR A 34 1.48 4.64 3.92
C TYR A 34 0.49 5.14 4.97
N TYR A 35 0.78 4.87 6.25
CA TYR A 35 -0.12 5.16 7.36
C TYR A 35 0.54 6.11 8.35
N MET A 36 -0.19 7.19 8.66
CA MET A 36 0.26 8.28 9.52
C MET A 36 -0.27 8.17 10.96
N TRP A 37 -0.88 7.05 11.33
CA TRP A 37 -1.67 6.96 12.55
C TRP A 37 -0.89 6.54 13.82
N TYR A 38 0.43 6.41 13.72
CA TYR A 38 1.27 5.98 14.84
C TYR A 38 1.62 7.18 15.72
N GLY A 39 1.46 7.03 17.03
CA GLY A 39 1.76 8.09 18.00
C GLY A 39 2.50 7.57 19.21
N ASN A 40 3.26 8.45 19.87
CA ASN A 40 3.98 8.12 21.10
C ASN A 40 3.84 9.21 22.16
N VAL A 41 4.24 8.89 23.39
CA VAL A 41 4.05 9.78 24.55
C VAL A 41 4.72 11.15 24.37
N ALA A 42 5.85 11.23 23.66
CA ALA A 42 6.60 12.46 23.52
C ALA A 42 5.93 13.48 22.57
N PHE A 43 5.26 13.02 21.52
CA PHE A 43 4.63 13.86 20.50
C PHE A 43 3.10 13.93 20.62
N ASP A 44 2.48 12.85 21.08
CA ASP A 44 1.03 12.64 21.01
C ASP A 44 0.41 12.41 22.40
N GLN A 45 1.18 12.58 23.48
CA GLN A 45 0.82 12.37 24.89
C GLN A 45 0.54 10.90 25.28
N PHE A 46 0.14 10.07 24.32
CA PHE A 46 -0.13 8.64 24.50
C PHE A 46 0.44 7.83 23.33
N PHE A 47 0.56 6.52 23.51
CA PHE A 47 0.72 5.64 22.37
C PHE A 47 -0.59 5.58 21.59
N LEU A 48 -0.48 5.68 20.27
CA LEU A 48 -1.58 5.54 19.31
C LEU A 48 -1.21 4.48 18.29
N HIS A 49 -2.15 3.60 17.98
CA HIS A 49 -1.97 2.38 17.18
C HIS A 49 -0.98 1.35 17.73
N TRP A 50 0.16 1.73 18.33
CA TRP A 50 1.09 0.77 18.94
C TRP A 50 0.44 -0.04 20.05
N ASN A 51 -0.38 0.61 20.86
CA ASN A 51 -1.18 0.00 21.91
C ASN A 51 -2.56 -0.46 21.37
N HIS A 52 -2.69 -0.99 20.15
CA HIS A 52 -3.98 -1.37 19.54
C HIS A 52 -4.83 -2.31 20.41
N ARG A 53 -6.17 -2.26 20.30
CA ARG A 53 -7.07 -3.29 20.89
C ARG A 53 -6.92 -4.64 20.19
N ILE A 54 -7.16 -5.72 20.93
CA ILE A 54 -7.37 -7.04 20.33
C ILE A 54 -8.82 -7.11 19.88
N LEU A 55 -9.03 -7.21 18.58
CA LEU A 55 -10.34 -7.15 17.95
C LEU A 55 -11.09 -8.47 18.11
N PRO A 56 -12.34 -8.44 18.63
CA PRO A 56 -13.15 -9.64 18.73
C PRO A 56 -13.58 -10.11 17.34
N HIS A 57 -13.77 -11.42 17.20
CA HIS A 57 -14.41 -11.98 16.01
C HIS A 57 -15.90 -11.57 15.97
N TYR A 58 -16.46 -11.30 14.79
CA TYR A 58 -17.87 -10.87 14.65
C TYR A 58 -18.87 -11.90 15.19
N ASN A 59 -18.57 -13.19 15.04
CA ASN A 59 -19.31 -14.30 15.68
C ASN A 59 -18.95 -14.41 17.18
N PRO A 60 -19.92 -14.20 18.11
CA PRO A 60 -19.67 -14.23 19.55
C PRO A 60 -19.14 -15.56 20.08
N LEU A 61 -19.51 -16.69 19.47
CA LEU A 61 -19.04 -18.03 19.87
C LEU A 61 -17.57 -18.29 19.51
N ILE A 62 -17.07 -17.59 18.50
CA ILE A 62 -15.65 -17.62 18.13
C ILE A 62 -14.91 -16.60 18.98
N ALA A 63 -15.47 -15.40 19.18
CA ALA A 63 -14.88 -14.34 19.99
C ALA A 63 -14.55 -14.81 21.42
N SER A 64 -15.42 -15.60 22.04
CA SER A 64 -15.21 -16.11 23.41
C SER A 64 -14.00 -17.03 23.57
N LYS A 65 -13.39 -17.49 22.46
CA LYS A 65 -12.19 -18.34 22.47
C LYS A 65 -10.88 -17.55 22.50
N TYR A 66 -10.93 -16.24 22.26
CA TYR A 66 -9.76 -15.40 22.11
C TYR A 66 -9.66 -14.34 23.21
N LEU A 67 -8.43 -13.93 23.49
CA LEU A 67 -8.16 -12.84 24.42
C LEU A 67 -8.78 -11.54 23.91
N VAL A 68 -9.34 -10.77 24.83
CA VAL A 68 -9.79 -9.39 24.61
C VAL A 68 -8.94 -8.47 25.47
N GLY A 69 -8.72 -7.25 25.02
CA GLY A 69 -7.90 -6.28 25.74
C GLY A 69 -7.20 -5.31 24.82
N ARG A 70 -6.18 -4.65 25.36
CA ARG A 70 -5.34 -3.69 24.62
C ARG A 70 -3.88 -4.10 24.79
N ARG A 71 -3.09 -3.87 23.75
CA ARG A 71 -1.63 -4.05 23.77
C ARG A 71 -0.98 -2.97 24.65
N GLU A 72 0.11 -3.31 25.32
CA GLU A 72 0.83 -2.42 26.26
C GLU A 72 2.19 -2.03 25.68
N ALA A 73 2.19 -0.99 24.84
CA ALA A 73 3.42 -0.44 24.26
C ALA A 73 4.31 0.24 25.33
N PRO A 74 5.65 0.23 25.18
CA PRO A 74 6.40 -0.17 23.98
C PRO A 74 6.79 -1.66 23.90
N GLU A 75 6.71 -2.44 24.99
CA GLU A 75 7.17 -3.83 24.99
C GLU A 75 6.18 -4.79 24.31
N ASP A 76 4.88 -4.52 24.39
CA ASP A 76 3.80 -5.32 23.80
C ASP A 76 2.99 -4.48 22.80
N ILE A 77 3.30 -4.56 21.50
CA ILE A 77 2.67 -3.69 20.47
C ILE A 77 1.70 -4.44 19.55
N GLY A 78 0.73 -3.75 18.95
CA GLY A 78 -0.24 -4.31 18.00
C GLY A 78 0.34 -4.75 16.65
N SER A 79 1.53 -5.35 16.62
CA SER A 79 2.18 -5.92 15.43
C SER A 79 2.85 -7.24 15.76
N ASN A 80 2.96 -8.12 14.77
CA ASN A 80 3.74 -9.35 14.82
C ASN A 80 5.24 -9.12 14.56
N PHE A 81 5.62 -7.94 14.07
CA PHE A 81 7.01 -7.51 13.87
C PHE A 81 7.31 -6.30 14.77
N TYR A 82 8.59 -5.98 14.96
CA TYR A 82 9.00 -4.80 15.74
C TYR A 82 9.74 -3.78 14.85
N PRO A 83 9.30 -2.50 14.80
CA PRO A 83 9.93 -1.48 13.97
C PRO A 83 11.37 -1.17 14.39
N LYS A 84 12.25 -0.95 13.42
CA LYS A 84 13.62 -0.47 13.67
C LYS A 84 13.61 0.89 14.39
N LEU A 85 12.65 1.75 14.08
CA LEU A 85 12.48 3.07 14.70
C LEU A 85 11.73 3.02 16.05
N GLY A 86 11.39 1.81 16.54
CA GLY A 86 10.60 1.61 17.74
C GLY A 86 9.15 2.10 17.60
N CYS A 87 8.48 2.32 18.73
CA CYS A 87 7.14 2.89 18.77
C CYS A 87 7.18 4.40 18.47
N TYR A 88 7.41 4.74 17.21
CA TYR A 88 7.59 6.11 16.72
C TYR A 88 6.28 6.91 16.70
N SER A 89 6.39 8.24 16.58
CA SER A 89 5.27 9.09 16.21
C SER A 89 5.39 9.46 14.73
N SER A 90 4.30 9.35 13.98
CA SER A 90 4.20 9.83 12.61
C SER A 90 4.21 11.36 12.52
N ARG A 91 4.06 12.07 13.65
CA ARG A 91 4.26 13.54 13.75
C ARG A 91 5.72 13.93 13.98
N ASP A 92 6.63 12.99 14.27
CA ASP A 92 8.04 13.31 14.44
C ASP A 92 8.69 13.62 13.07
N PRO A 93 9.21 14.85 12.84
CA PRO A 93 9.84 15.21 11.57
C PRO A 93 11.03 14.31 11.19
N LYS A 94 11.75 13.75 12.17
CA LYS A 94 12.87 12.83 11.89
C LYS A 94 12.38 11.49 11.34
N ILE A 95 11.23 11.04 11.82
CA ILE A 95 10.60 9.80 11.37
C ILE A 95 10.09 9.99 9.94
N LEU A 96 9.38 11.09 9.67
CA LEU A 96 8.94 11.43 8.31
C LEU A 96 10.12 11.51 7.33
N ALA A 97 11.19 12.22 7.70
CA ALA A 97 12.39 12.33 6.87
C ALA A 97 13.02 10.97 6.57
N GLN A 98 13.13 10.10 7.59
CA GLN A 98 13.68 8.77 7.40
C GLN A 98 12.79 7.89 6.52
N HIS A 99 11.46 7.98 6.67
CA HIS A 99 10.50 7.24 5.85
C HIS A 99 10.58 7.64 4.38
N MET A 100 10.54 8.94 4.08
CA MET A 100 10.64 9.43 2.71
C MET A 100 11.99 9.08 2.08
N GLN A 101 13.07 9.13 2.85
CA GLN A 101 14.37 8.64 2.39
C GLN A 101 14.32 7.15 2.01
N TRP A 102 13.77 6.28 2.86
CA TRP A 102 13.68 4.85 2.57
C TRP A 102 12.81 4.54 1.35
N ILE A 103 11.69 5.24 1.21
CA ILE A 103 10.80 5.11 0.04
C ILE A 103 11.55 5.54 -1.23
N ARG A 104 12.27 6.66 -1.19
CA ARG A 104 13.08 7.17 -2.30
C ARG A 104 14.21 6.23 -2.68
N ASP A 105 14.94 5.71 -1.70
CA ASP A 105 16.06 4.78 -1.88
C ASP A 105 15.59 3.42 -2.42
N ALA A 106 14.37 3.01 -2.06
CA ALA A 106 13.69 1.84 -2.64
C ALA A 106 13.23 2.08 -4.09
N GLY A 107 13.33 3.30 -4.62
CA GLY A 107 12.97 3.66 -6.00
C GLY A 107 11.49 3.91 -6.24
N ILE A 108 10.68 3.99 -5.18
CA ILE A 108 9.24 4.22 -5.25
C ILE A 108 8.99 5.72 -5.47
N GLY A 109 8.03 6.09 -6.33
CA GLY A 109 7.75 7.50 -6.66
C GLY A 109 6.53 8.11 -5.99
N VAL A 110 5.55 7.31 -5.57
CA VAL A 110 4.28 7.83 -5.03
C VAL A 110 3.94 7.21 -3.69
N VAL A 111 3.70 8.05 -2.70
CA VAL A 111 3.16 7.70 -1.39
C VAL A 111 1.64 7.85 -1.43
N VAL A 112 0.92 6.76 -1.20
CA VAL A 112 -0.55 6.77 -1.08
C VAL A 112 -0.90 6.77 0.40
N VAL A 113 -1.23 7.93 0.94
CA VAL A 113 -1.50 8.09 2.39
C VAL A 113 -2.94 7.72 2.72
N GLY A 114 -3.13 6.83 3.69
CA GLY A 114 -4.45 6.56 4.29
C GLY A 114 -5.00 7.84 4.92
N TRP A 115 -6.20 8.25 4.52
CA TRP A 115 -6.76 9.56 4.86
C TRP A 115 -8.19 9.47 5.38
N TYR A 116 -8.41 10.21 6.46
CA TYR A 116 -9.69 10.52 7.06
C TYR A 116 -9.93 12.03 7.03
N PRO A 117 -11.19 12.50 6.97
CA PRO A 117 -11.52 13.92 7.13
C PRO A 117 -10.92 14.55 8.39
N PRO A 118 -10.72 15.89 8.43
CA PRO A 118 -9.94 16.57 9.49
C PRO A 118 -10.41 16.32 10.93
N ASP A 119 -11.68 16.03 11.14
CA ASP A 119 -12.28 15.76 12.46
C ASP A 119 -12.61 14.26 12.66
N ALA A 120 -12.05 13.39 11.83
CA ALA A 120 -12.32 11.95 11.82
C ALA A 120 -11.03 11.11 11.92
N SER A 121 -11.20 9.87 12.34
CA SER A 121 -10.16 8.84 12.43
C SER A 121 -10.80 7.46 12.40
N ASP A 122 -9.98 6.42 12.36
CA ASP A 122 -10.40 5.07 12.75
C ASP A 122 -10.61 4.98 14.28
N ASP A 123 -11.09 3.81 14.73
CA ASP A 123 -11.45 3.58 16.13
C ASP A 123 -10.25 3.46 17.10
N GLU A 124 -9.01 3.38 16.60
CA GLU A 124 -7.78 3.30 17.40
C GLU A 124 -6.93 4.56 17.34
N GLY A 125 -7.23 5.46 16.41
CA GLY A 125 -6.48 6.68 16.14
C GLY A 125 -7.11 7.96 16.69
N HIS A 126 -6.47 9.06 16.33
CA HIS A 126 -6.99 10.43 16.43
C HIS A 126 -6.98 11.07 15.04
N PRO A 127 -7.52 12.27 14.82
CA PRO A 127 -7.32 12.93 13.54
C PRO A 127 -5.82 13.20 13.25
N TRP A 128 -5.41 13.03 12.00
CA TRP A 128 -4.01 13.17 11.55
C TRP A 128 -3.84 14.09 10.33
N ASP A 129 -4.92 14.75 9.89
CA ASP A 129 -4.89 15.63 8.70
C ASP A 129 -3.94 16.83 8.91
N ASP A 130 -3.75 17.27 10.16
CA ASP A 130 -2.80 18.30 10.56
C ASP A 130 -1.34 17.98 10.18
N ALA A 131 -1.00 16.70 10.03
CA ALA A 131 0.34 16.25 9.67
C ALA A 131 0.58 16.15 8.15
N ILE A 132 -0.47 16.24 7.32
CA ILE A 132 -0.39 16.12 5.85
C ILE A 132 0.52 17.19 5.22
N PRO A 133 0.49 18.48 5.61
CA PRO A 133 1.45 19.47 5.10
C PRO A 133 2.91 19.07 5.33
N SER A 134 3.23 18.52 6.50
CA SER A 134 4.61 18.08 6.82
C SER A 134 5.02 16.87 5.98
N LEU A 135 4.10 15.93 5.73
CA LEU A 135 4.33 14.82 4.81
C LEU A 135 4.63 15.32 3.38
N LEU A 136 3.83 16.27 2.90
CA LEU A 136 3.99 16.84 1.56
C LEU A 136 5.34 17.54 1.40
N ASP A 137 5.74 18.38 2.37
CA ASP A 137 7.03 19.07 2.38
C ASP A 137 8.21 18.08 2.34
N GLU A 138 8.15 17.03 3.16
CA GLU A 138 9.20 16.00 3.21
C GLU A 138 9.22 15.17 1.92
N ALA A 139 8.07 14.76 1.41
CA ALA A 139 7.97 14.04 0.14
C ALA A 139 8.58 14.86 -1.01
N ASN A 140 8.31 16.16 -1.09
CA ASN A 140 8.88 17.04 -2.11
C ASN A 140 10.41 17.10 -2.02
N ARG A 141 10.96 17.19 -0.80
CA ARG A 141 12.42 17.21 -0.57
C ARG A 141 13.11 15.97 -1.13
N TRP A 142 12.42 14.82 -1.09
CA TRP A 142 12.91 13.55 -1.62
C TRP A 142 12.45 13.26 -3.06
N GLN A 143 11.84 14.23 -3.74
CA GLN A 143 11.30 14.09 -5.11
C GLN A 143 10.22 12.99 -5.21
N LEU A 144 9.46 12.78 -4.14
CA LEU A 144 8.31 11.90 -4.10
C LEU A 144 7.04 12.68 -4.38
N LYS A 145 6.00 11.95 -4.80
CA LYS A 145 4.63 12.47 -4.90
C LYS A 145 3.73 11.83 -3.86
N VAL A 146 2.63 12.50 -3.52
CA VAL A 146 1.65 12.05 -2.53
C VAL A 146 0.26 12.08 -3.14
N CYS A 147 -0.46 10.97 -3.05
CA CYS A 147 -1.91 10.90 -3.26
C CYS A 147 -2.61 10.27 -2.05
N PHE A 148 -3.93 10.23 -2.08
CA PHE A 148 -4.74 9.88 -0.91
C PHE A 148 -5.51 8.57 -1.16
N LEU A 149 -5.48 7.70 -0.15
CA LEU A 149 -6.41 6.58 0.01
C LEU A 149 -7.52 7.04 0.95
N ILE A 150 -8.69 7.33 0.39
CA ILE A 150 -9.87 7.73 1.18
C ILE A 150 -10.37 6.49 1.93
N GLU A 151 -10.18 6.50 3.24
CA GLU A 151 -10.56 5.40 4.13
C GLU A 151 -12.08 5.36 4.38
N PRO A 152 -12.62 4.23 4.86
CA PRO A 152 -14.00 4.14 5.27
C PRO A 152 -14.19 4.87 6.60
N TYR A 153 -15.03 5.90 6.59
CA TYR A 153 -15.44 6.65 7.77
C TYR A 153 -16.96 6.69 7.90
N LYS A 154 -17.44 6.98 9.10
CA LYS A 154 -18.87 7.04 9.41
C LYS A 154 -19.56 8.10 8.56
N GLY A 155 -20.58 7.70 7.79
CA GLY A 155 -21.33 8.60 6.92
C GLY A 155 -20.70 8.87 5.56
N ARG A 156 -19.64 8.14 5.18
CA ARG A 156 -19.06 8.21 3.83
C ARG A 156 -20.09 7.81 2.76
N ASN A 157 -20.32 8.70 1.80
CA ASN A 157 -21.21 8.55 0.65
C ASN A 157 -20.73 9.44 -0.50
N GLY A 158 -21.44 9.50 -1.63
CA GLY A 158 -21.02 10.32 -2.79
C GLY A 158 -20.90 11.82 -2.50
N GLU A 159 -21.76 12.38 -1.66
CA GLU A 159 -21.74 13.81 -1.30
C GLU A 159 -20.56 14.16 -0.38
N THR A 160 -20.29 13.31 0.62
CA THR A 160 -19.16 13.52 1.53
C THR A 160 -17.83 13.29 0.82
N ILE A 161 -17.71 12.27 -0.05
CA ILE A 161 -16.51 12.08 -0.88
C ILE A 161 -16.26 13.26 -1.83
N ARG A 162 -17.31 13.85 -2.41
CA ARG A 162 -17.16 15.08 -3.21
C ARG A 162 -16.56 16.21 -2.37
N THR A 163 -17.04 16.37 -1.14
CA THR A 163 -16.57 17.39 -0.20
C THR A 163 -15.13 17.12 0.24
N ASP A 164 -14.76 15.85 0.43
CA ASP A 164 -13.40 15.43 0.74
C ASP A 164 -12.43 15.77 -0.39
N ILE A 165 -12.80 15.46 -1.64
CA ILE A 165 -12.01 15.81 -2.82
C ILE A 165 -11.83 17.33 -2.88
N GLU A 166 -12.91 18.09 -2.71
CA GLU A 166 -12.85 19.56 -2.68
C GLU A 166 -11.91 20.08 -1.59
N TYR A 167 -12.02 19.57 -0.36
CA TYR A 167 -11.14 19.92 0.75
C TYR A 167 -9.67 19.61 0.45
N ILE A 168 -9.37 18.40 -0.01
CA ILE A 168 -8.00 17.95 -0.31
C ILE A 168 -7.39 18.81 -1.43
N LEU A 169 -8.14 19.11 -2.48
CA LEU A 169 -7.64 19.93 -3.58
C LEU A 169 -7.42 21.40 -3.17
N GLN A 170 -8.31 21.95 -2.34
CA GLN A 170 -8.15 23.32 -1.82
C GLN A 170 -6.97 23.43 -0.86
N SER A 171 -6.80 22.45 0.03
CA SER A 171 -5.76 22.46 1.07
C SER A 171 -4.39 22.06 0.54
N TYR A 172 -4.33 21.06 -0.34
CA TYR A 172 -3.08 20.37 -0.71
C TYR A 172 -2.81 20.35 -2.22
N GLY A 173 -3.83 20.55 -3.06
CA GLY A 173 -3.75 20.34 -4.51
C GLY A 173 -2.78 21.25 -5.26
N ARG A 174 -2.29 22.32 -4.63
CA ARG A 174 -1.26 23.24 -5.18
C ARG A 174 0.17 22.87 -4.80
N HIS A 175 0.35 21.93 -3.87
CA HIS A 175 1.67 21.53 -3.41
C HIS A 175 2.43 20.75 -4.50
N ASP A 176 3.73 20.98 -4.66
CA ASP A 176 4.54 20.36 -5.73
C ASP A 176 4.61 18.82 -5.62
N ALA A 177 4.56 18.29 -4.40
CA ALA A 177 4.47 16.85 -4.15
C ALA A 177 3.07 16.27 -4.41
N PHE A 178 2.02 17.08 -4.58
CA PHE A 178 0.67 16.54 -4.80
C PHE A 178 0.62 15.78 -6.13
N TYR A 179 0.28 14.50 -6.09
CA TYR A 179 0.37 13.62 -7.25
C TYR A 179 -0.74 13.89 -8.25
N LYS A 180 -0.35 14.09 -9.50
CA LYS A 180 -1.25 14.27 -10.64
C LYS A 180 -0.71 13.47 -11.81
N ILE A 181 -1.61 12.91 -12.60
CA ILE A 181 -1.25 12.27 -13.88
C ILE A 181 -1.71 13.16 -15.03
N LEU A 182 -0.88 13.25 -16.07
CA LEU A 182 -1.22 14.00 -17.28
C LEU A 182 -2.07 13.12 -18.20
N THR A 183 -3.33 13.50 -18.40
CA THR A 183 -4.28 12.80 -19.28
C THR A 183 -4.82 13.80 -20.29
N ASN A 184 -4.57 13.57 -21.58
CA ASN A 184 -5.03 14.44 -22.68
C ASN A 184 -4.67 15.93 -22.50
N GLY A 185 -3.46 16.20 -21.98
CA GLY A 185 -2.99 17.56 -21.71
C GLY A 185 -3.51 18.19 -20.41
N ILE A 186 -4.33 17.48 -19.64
CA ILE A 186 -4.89 17.93 -18.36
C ILE A 186 -4.26 17.12 -17.22
N SER A 187 -3.65 17.79 -16.25
CA SER A 187 -3.12 17.14 -15.04
C SER A 187 -4.24 16.89 -14.05
N LYS A 188 -4.58 15.62 -13.82
CA LYS A 188 -5.64 15.21 -12.90
C LYS A 188 -5.07 14.64 -11.60
N PRO A 189 -5.55 15.09 -10.42
CA PRO A 189 -5.34 14.42 -9.13
C PRO A 189 -5.67 12.93 -9.19
N VAL A 190 -5.05 12.12 -8.32
CA VAL A 190 -5.38 10.69 -8.20
C VAL A 190 -5.86 10.39 -6.78
N PHE A 191 -6.97 9.67 -6.66
CA PHE A 191 -7.52 9.19 -5.40
C PHE A 191 -7.78 7.69 -5.47
N TYR A 192 -7.37 6.98 -4.42
CA TYR A 192 -7.77 5.62 -4.15
C TYR A 192 -8.95 5.66 -3.18
N VAL A 193 -9.95 4.80 -3.37
CA VAL A 193 -11.08 4.70 -2.43
C VAL A 193 -11.11 3.29 -1.85
N TYR A 194 -10.67 3.15 -0.60
CA TYR A 194 -10.70 1.87 0.09
C TYR A 194 -12.15 1.45 0.37
N ASP A 195 -12.49 0.17 0.21
CA ASP A 195 -13.84 -0.34 0.37
C ASP A 195 -14.91 0.46 -0.40
N SER A 196 -14.59 0.88 -1.62
CA SER A 196 -15.48 1.67 -2.49
C SER A 196 -16.85 1.02 -2.73
N TYR A 197 -16.93 -0.31 -2.62
CA TYR A 197 -18.17 -1.10 -2.72
C TYR A 197 -19.15 -0.87 -1.56
N LEU A 198 -18.75 -0.18 -0.49
CA LEU A 198 -19.65 0.24 0.59
C LEU A 198 -20.49 1.48 0.23
N VAL A 199 -20.11 2.21 -0.81
CA VAL A 199 -20.86 3.36 -1.34
C VAL A 199 -21.73 2.90 -2.50
N SER A 200 -22.97 3.39 -2.55
CA SER A 200 -23.94 2.91 -3.54
C SER A 200 -23.53 3.23 -4.97
N ASN A 201 -23.88 2.35 -5.93
CA ASN A 201 -23.63 2.61 -7.35
C ASN A 201 -24.30 3.91 -7.82
N SER A 202 -25.48 4.26 -7.30
CA SER A 202 -26.16 5.52 -7.62
C SER A 202 -25.39 6.74 -7.16
N ASP A 203 -24.75 6.68 -5.99
CA ASP A 203 -23.90 7.77 -5.51
C ASP A 203 -22.66 7.92 -6.39
N TRP A 204 -22.02 6.81 -6.76
CA TRP A 204 -20.89 6.84 -7.68
C TRP A 204 -21.27 7.40 -9.05
N GLN A 205 -22.41 6.97 -9.60
CA GLN A 205 -22.92 7.51 -10.87
C GLN A 205 -23.19 9.02 -10.78
N ALA A 206 -23.83 9.46 -9.69
CA ALA A 206 -24.09 10.88 -9.47
C ALA A 206 -22.82 11.72 -9.35
N LEU A 207 -21.71 11.13 -8.89
CA LEU A 207 -20.42 11.78 -8.68
C LEU A 207 -19.47 11.70 -9.89
N LEU A 208 -19.45 10.58 -10.61
CA LEU A 208 -18.39 10.26 -11.58
C LEU A 208 -18.86 10.18 -13.03
N LEU A 209 -20.16 10.13 -13.31
CA LEU A 209 -20.67 10.31 -14.68
C LEU A 209 -20.79 11.79 -15.02
N THR A 210 -20.62 12.13 -16.30
CA THR A 210 -20.63 13.52 -16.78
C THR A 210 -21.99 14.20 -16.64
N ASP A 211 -23.07 13.43 -16.63
CA ASP A 211 -24.45 13.86 -16.39
C ASP A 211 -24.94 13.61 -14.95
N GLY A 212 -24.04 13.17 -14.06
CA GLY A 212 -24.32 12.95 -12.65
C GLY A 212 -24.68 14.24 -11.92
N LYS A 213 -25.69 14.19 -11.04
CA LYS A 213 -26.24 15.36 -10.33
C LYS A 213 -25.19 16.16 -9.55
N ASN A 214 -24.18 15.48 -9.00
CA ASN A 214 -23.14 16.06 -8.16
C ASN A 214 -21.75 15.86 -8.79
N THR A 215 -21.68 15.79 -10.11
CA THR A 215 -20.48 15.34 -10.82
C THR A 215 -19.24 16.20 -10.54
N ILE A 216 -18.09 15.54 -10.41
CA ILE A 216 -16.78 16.21 -10.43
C ILE A 216 -16.23 16.36 -11.85
N ARG A 217 -16.79 15.64 -12.83
CA ARG A 217 -16.26 15.61 -14.20
C ARG A 217 -16.40 16.95 -14.90
N ASN A 218 -15.37 17.37 -15.62
CA ASN A 218 -15.31 18.68 -16.29
C ASN A 218 -15.48 19.89 -15.34
N THR A 219 -15.08 19.73 -14.08
CA THR A 219 -15.02 20.80 -13.07
C THR A 219 -13.59 20.92 -12.53
N ASP A 220 -13.31 21.91 -11.70
CA ASP A 220 -12.03 22.04 -11.00
C ASP A 220 -11.76 20.89 -9.99
N LEU A 221 -12.77 20.05 -9.72
CA LEU A 221 -12.65 18.85 -8.89
C LEU A 221 -12.33 17.58 -9.70
N ASP A 222 -12.27 17.65 -11.03
CA ASP A 222 -12.11 16.47 -11.89
C ASP A 222 -10.80 15.74 -11.58
N SER A 223 -10.93 14.49 -11.15
CA SER A 223 -9.87 13.69 -10.58
C SER A 223 -9.97 12.25 -11.04
N ILE A 224 -8.86 11.53 -11.04
CA ILE A 224 -8.80 10.10 -11.30
C ILE A 224 -9.20 9.36 -10.02
N ILE A 225 -10.27 8.58 -10.07
CA ILE A 225 -10.78 7.82 -8.94
C ILE A 225 -10.61 6.32 -9.19
N LEU A 226 -9.87 5.64 -8.31
CA LEU A 226 -9.60 4.21 -8.37
C LEU A 226 -10.42 3.45 -7.32
N ALA A 227 -11.26 2.51 -7.78
CA ALA A 227 -12.06 1.64 -6.92
C ALA A 227 -11.25 0.46 -6.36
N LEU A 228 -11.58 -0.01 -5.16
CA LEU A 228 -11.09 -1.29 -4.67
C LEU A 228 -11.86 -2.43 -5.34
N LEU A 229 -11.14 -3.34 -6.00
CA LEU A 229 -11.71 -4.57 -6.57
C LEU A 229 -11.51 -5.74 -5.60
N VAL A 230 -12.61 -6.29 -5.08
CA VAL A 230 -12.61 -7.44 -4.18
C VAL A 230 -13.02 -8.70 -4.95
N LYS A 231 -14.19 -8.65 -5.60
CA LYS A 231 -14.76 -9.76 -6.35
C LYS A 231 -14.63 -9.49 -7.84
N ARG A 232 -14.53 -10.56 -8.64
CA ARG A 232 -14.52 -10.40 -10.11
C ARG A 232 -15.82 -9.76 -10.61
N THR A 233 -16.94 -9.92 -9.91
CA THR A 233 -18.23 -9.27 -10.24
C THR A 233 -18.24 -7.76 -10.04
N ASP A 234 -17.26 -7.18 -9.33
CA ASP A 234 -17.18 -5.74 -9.11
C ASP A 234 -16.83 -4.99 -10.41
N THR A 235 -16.32 -5.69 -11.44
CA THR A 235 -15.97 -5.11 -12.75
C THR A 235 -17.15 -4.42 -13.43
N ASP A 236 -18.36 -4.96 -13.30
CA ASP A 236 -19.56 -4.39 -13.91
C ASP A 236 -19.94 -3.07 -13.22
N ALA A 237 -19.83 -3.01 -11.89
CA ALA A 237 -20.04 -1.79 -11.13
C ALA A 237 -18.99 -0.73 -11.51
N ILE A 238 -17.72 -1.11 -11.62
CA ILE A 238 -16.63 -0.20 -12.02
C ILE A 238 -16.92 0.47 -13.38
N LEU A 239 -17.36 -0.31 -14.38
CA LEU A 239 -17.70 0.24 -15.70
C LEU A 239 -18.91 1.17 -15.69
N THR A 240 -19.95 0.79 -14.94
CA THR A 240 -21.25 1.47 -15.02
C THR A 240 -21.36 2.69 -14.10
N THR A 241 -20.39 2.89 -13.21
CA THR A 241 -20.41 3.98 -12.23
C THR A 241 -19.46 5.12 -12.54
N GLY A 242 -18.55 4.97 -13.52
CA GLY A 242 -17.67 6.06 -13.99
C GLY A 242 -16.32 6.15 -13.28
N PHE A 243 -15.89 5.10 -12.56
CA PHE A 243 -14.51 5.02 -12.06
C PHE A 243 -13.49 5.06 -13.20
N ASP A 244 -12.33 5.66 -12.95
CA ASP A 244 -11.24 5.74 -13.93
C ASP A 244 -10.37 4.48 -13.93
N GLY A 245 -10.53 3.62 -12.92
CA GLY A 245 -9.74 2.40 -12.77
C GLY A 245 -9.97 1.70 -11.43
N PHE A 246 -9.10 0.73 -11.13
CA PHE A 246 -9.18 -0.02 -9.88
C PHE A 246 -7.82 -0.47 -9.33
N PHE A 247 -7.82 -0.87 -8.06
CA PHE A 247 -6.68 -1.45 -7.35
C PHE A 247 -7.10 -2.68 -6.52
N THR A 248 -6.14 -3.48 -6.06
CA THR A 248 -6.42 -4.79 -5.43
C THR A 248 -6.07 -4.90 -3.94
N TYR A 249 -5.32 -3.92 -3.40
CA TYR A 249 -4.88 -3.74 -2.01
C TYR A 249 -4.26 -4.94 -1.29
N PHE A 250 -4.99 -6.01 -0.99
CA PHE A 250 -4.61 -7.01 -0.01
C PHE A 250 -3.28 -7.71 -0.32
N ALA A 251 -2.38 -7.75 0.68
CA ALA A 251 -1.10 -8.43 0.59
C ALA A 251 -1.21 -9.96 0.68
N SER A 252 -2.32 -10.48 1.24
CA SER A 252 -2.58 -11.92 1.32
C SER A 252 -3.14 -12.44 -0.01
N THR A 253 -2.40 -13.34 -0.67
CA THR A 253 -2.87 -13.96 -1.90
C THR A 253 -4.10 -14.81 -1.64
N ASP A 254 -5.03 -14.78 -2.59
CA ASP A 254 -6.26 -15.57 -2.59
C ASP A 254 -7.27 -15.17 -1.49
N PHE A 255 -7.03 -14.06 -0.77
CA PHE A 255 -8.03 -13.50 0.16
C PHE A 255 -9.28 -12.99 -0.60
N THR A 256 -9.06 -12.38 -1.77
CA THR A 256 -10.13 -11.91 -2.66
C THR A 256 -9.83 -12.29 -4.10
N ASP A 257 -10.81 -12.16 -5.01
CA ASP A 257 -10.55 -12.35 -6.44
C ASP A 257 -9.54 -11.33 -6.97
N GLY A 258 -9.55 -10.12 -6.42
CA GLY A 258 -8.59 -9.06 -6.76
C GLY A 258 -7.18 -9.33 -6.25
N SER A 259 -7.02 -9.91 -5.06
CA SER A 259 -5.70 -10.23 -4.48
C SER A 259 -5.12 -11.57 -4.96
N LYS A 260 -5.83 -12.28 -5.84
CA LYS A 260 -5.42 -13.55 -6.43
C LYS A 260 -4.59 -13.34 -7.71
N PRO A 261 -3.25 -13.60 -7.70
CA PRO A 261 -2.40 -13.27 -8.84
C PRO A 261 -2.75 -14.01 -10.13
N SER A 262 -3.36 -15.19 -10.05
CA SER A 262 -3.83 -15.91 -11.25
C SER A 262 -4.95 -15.20 -11.99
N ASN A 263 -5.67 -14.28 -11.34
CA ASN A 263 -6.75 -13.50 -11.95
C ASN A 263 -6.23 -12.22 -12.62
N TRP A 264 -5.02 -11.76 -12.30
CA TRP A 264 -4.49 -10.47 -12.77
C TRP A 264 -4.37 -10.33 -14.29
N PRO A 265 -3.99 -11.35 -15.08
CA PRO A 265 -3.97 -11.22 -16.53
C PRO A 265 -5.34 -10.84 -17.12
N ASP A 266 -6.40 -11.49 -16.64
CA ASP A 266 -7.78 -11.19 -17.08
C ASP A 266 -8.23 -9.80 -16.64
N LEU A 267 -7.88 -9.39 -15.41
CA LEU A 267 -8.24 -8.08 -14.87
C LEU A 267 -7.54 -6.95 -15.64
N VAL A 268 -6.25 -7.09 -15.96
CA VAL A 268 -5.53 -6.10 -16.77
C VAL A 268 -6.05 -6.08 -18.22
N LEU A 269 -6.37 -7.25 -18.80
CA LEU A 269 -7.01 -7.31 -20.12
C LEU A 269 -8.36 -6.61 -20.13
N PHE A 270 -9.18 -6.83 -19.11
CA PHE A 270 -10.45 -6.15 -18.92
C PHE A 270 -10.27 -4.64 -18.83
N ALA A 271 -9.33 -4.16 -18.01
CA ALA A 271 -9.08 -2.74 -17.84
C ALA A 271 -8.62 -2.09 -19.16
N THR A 272 -7.67 -2.74 -19.85
CA THR A 272 -7.14 -2.27 -21.13
C THR A 272 -8.23 -2.14 -22.19
N ARG A 273 -9.13 -3.12 -22.29
CA ARG A 273 -10.24 -3.11 -23.25
C ARG A 273 -11.26 -1.99 -22.99
N ASN A 274 -11.34 -1.50 -21.77
CA ASN A 274 -12.32 -0.50 -21.35
C ASN A 274 -11.67 0.87 -21.04
N GLY A 275 -10.38 1.05 -21.33
CA GLY A 275 -9.68 2.31 -21.07
C GLY A 275 -9.52 2.65 -19.58
N LEU A 276 -9.55 1.64 -18.70
CA LEU A 276 -9.40 1.79 -17.26
C LEU A 276 -7.94 1.70 -16.83
N LEU A 277 -7.57 2.45 -15.81
CA LEU A 277 -6.29 2.31 -15.12
C LEU A 277 -6.31 1.08 -14.19
N THR A 278 -5.18 0.42 -14.04
CA THR A 278 -5.05 -0.72 -13.10
C THR A 278 -3.84 -0.56 -12.20
N SER A 279 -4.05 -0.71 -10.89
CA SER A 279 -3.01 -0.77 -9.86
C SER A 279 -2.99 -2.14 -9.19
N LEU A 280 -2.11 -3.05 -9.64
CA LEU A 280 -1.97 -4.36 -9.00
C LEU A 280 -1.15 -4.21 -7.72
N SER A 281 -1.71 -4.66 -6.60
CA SER A 281 -1.10 -4.52 -5.27
C SER A 281 -0.28 -5.75 -4.88
N VAL A 282 0.98 -5.53 -4.50
CA VAL A 282 1.93 -6.57 -4.07
C VAL A 282 2.32 -6.36 -2.62
N GLY A 283 2.52 -7.45 -1.85
CA GLY A 283 2.90 -7.36 -0.44
C GLY A 283 3.93 -8.42 -0.03
N PRO A 284 4.74 -8.15 1.01
CA PRO A 284 5.85 -9.02 1.39
C PRO A 284 5.42 -10.28 2.14
N GLY A 285 4.18 -10.30 2.63
CA GLY A 285 3.52 -11.33 3.42
C GLY A 285 2.33 -10.71 4.15
N TYR A 286 1.70 -11.47 5.04
CA TYR A 286 0.58 -11.00 5.86
C TYR A 286 0.56 -11.78 7.17
N VAL A 287 0.35 -11.09 8.29
CA VAL A 287 0.09 -11.69 9.61
C VAL A 287 -0.41 -10.60 10.57
N ASP A 288 -1.63 -10.76 11.06
CA ASP A 288 -2.32 -9.78 11.90
C ASP A 288 -2.79 -10.35 13.25
N GLU A 289 -2.36 -11.56 13.59
CA GLU A 289 -2.86 -12.32 14.74
C GLU A 289 -2.64 -11.62 16.10
N ARG A 290 -1.75 -10.63 16.16
CA ARG A 290 -1.58 -9.77 17.34
C ARG A 290 -2.77 -8.86 17.60
N ILE A 291 -3.55 -8.49 16.58
CA ILE A 291 -4.78 -7.72 16.73
C ILE A 291 -6.03 -8.51 16.33
N ARG A 292 -5.91 -9.54 15.49
CA ARG A 292 -7.02 -10.43 15.06
C ARG A 292 -6.60 -11.89 15.24
N PRO A 293 -6.55 -12.42 16.48
CA PRO A 293 -6.01 -13.76 16.76
C PRO A 293 -6.78 -14.92 16.11
N TRP A 294 -7.96 -14.64 15.55
CA TRP A 294 -8.81 -15.56 14.82
C TRP A 294 -8.52 -15.61 13.31
N ASN A 295 -7.63 -14.77 12.79
CA ASN A 295 -7.47 -14.55 11.35
C ASN A 295 -6.28 -15.31 10.71
N GLY A 296 -5.76 -16.34 11.39
CA GLY A 296 -4.56 -17.08 10.94
C GLY A 296 -4.70 -17.79 9.58
N GLU A 297 -5.92 -18.00 9.07
CA GLU A 297 -6.16 -18.53 7.72
C GLU A 297 -5.57 -17.60 6.62
N ASN A 298 -5.56 -16.30 6.88
CA ASN A 298 -5.06 -15.29 5.94
C ASN A 298 -3.55 -15.04 6.09
N THR A 299 -2.89 -15.64 7.07
CA THR A 299 -1.44 -15.53 7.26
C THR A 299 -0.69 -16.05 6.03
N ARG A 300 0.27 -15.25 5.56
CA ARG A 300 1.18 -15.59 4.46
C ARG A 300 2.60 -15.32 4.92
N SER A 301 3.35 -16.39 5.14
CA SER A 301 4.77 -16.29 5.49
C SER A 301 5.54 -15.54 4.40
N ARG A 302 6.45 -14.66 4.82
CA ARG A 302 7.30 -13.93 3.88
C ARG A 302 8.30 -14.83 3.14
N CYS A 303 8.52 -16.06 3.64
CA CYS A 303 9.41 -17.06 3.06
C CYS A 303 10.76 -16.48 2.58
N ASN A 304 11.41 -15.70 3.45
CA ASN A 304 12.67 -14.99 3.19
C ASN A 304 12.68 -14.16 1.89
N GLY A 305 11.54 -13.53 1.57
CA GLY A 305 11.35 -12.69 0.38
C GLY A 305 10.71 -13.38 -0.81
N SER A 306 10.73 -14.71 -0.87
CA SER A 306 10.22 -15.45 -2.05
C SER A 306 8.72 -15.28 -2.27
N TYR A 307 7.94 -14.99 -1.22
CA TYR A 307 6.52 -14.63 -1.35
C TYR A 307 6.38 -13.31 -2.12
N TYR A 308 7.10 -12.27 -1.68
CA TYR A 308 7.10 -10.96 -2.31
C TYR A 308 7.57 -11.01 -3.77
N GLU A 309 8.63 -11.79 -4.02
CA GLU A 309 9.18 -11.97 -5.37
C GLU A 309 8.16 -12.56 -6.35
N LYS A 310 7.34 -13.51 -5.89
CA LYS A 310 6.30 -14.13 -6.72
C LYS A 310 5.20 -13.12 -7.06
N MET A 311 4.74 -12.33 -6.09
CA MET A 311 3.75 -11.27 -6.33
C MET A 311 4.29 -10.21 -7.29
N TRP A 312 5.51 -9.72 -7.09
CA TRP A 312 6.15 -8.77 -8.01
C TRP A 312 6.25 -9.29 -9.44
N LYS A 313 6.75 -10.52 -9.62
CA LYS A 313 6.84 -11.15 -10.95
C LYS A 313 5.48 -11.29 -11.60
N ALA A 314 4.46 -11.74 -10.86
CA ALA A 314 3.11 -11.86 -11.37
C ALA A 314 2.53 -10.51 -11.81
N ALA A 315 2.71 -9.45 -11.02
CA ALA A 315 2.23 -8.11 -11.34
C ALA A 315 2.91 -7.54 -12.58
N VAL A 316 4.25 -7.52 -12.61
CA VAL A 316 5.03 -6.95 -13.72
C VAL A 316 4.74 -7.66 -15.04
N ASN A 317 4.58 -8.98 -15.02
CA ASN A 317 4.23 -9.76 -16.22
C ASN A 317 2.87 -9.39 -16.81
N CYS A 318 1.93 -8.89 -16.00
CA CYS A 318 0.62 -8.44 -16.47
C CYS A 318 0.66 -7.04 -17.10
N LYS A 319 1.72 -6.26 -16.89
CA LYS A 319 1.89 -4.87 -17.37
C LYS A 319 0.72 -3.93 -16.96
N PRO A 320 0.40 -3.82 -15.66
CA PRO A 320 -0.62 -2.88 -15.19
C PRO A 320 -0.15 -1.42 -15.39
N THR A 321 -1.09 -0.47 -15.29
CA THR A 321 -0.77 0.97 -15.27
C THR A 321 0.17 1.31 -14.11
N PHE A 322 -0.15 0.79 -12.92
CA PHE A 322 0.61 1.00 -11.70
C PHE A 322 0.88 -0.34 -11.00
N VAL A 323 1.95 -0.38 -10.23
CA VAL A 323 2.11 -1.39 -9.18
C VAL A 323 2.05 -0.67 -7.84
N SER A 324 1.11 -1.06 -6.99
CA SER A 324 1.03 -0.55 -5.62
C SER A 324 1.65 -1.56 -4.65
N ILE A 325 2.31 -1.07 -3.60
CA ILE A 325 2.90 -1.90 -2.56
C ILE A 325 2.05 -1.78 -1.30
N THR A 326 1.60 -2.92 -0.80
CA THR A 326 0.91 -3.08 0.48
C THR A 326 1.86 -3.78 1.44
N SER A 327 2.61 -3.05 2.25
CA SER A 327 2.56 -1.59 2.50
C SER A 327 3.93 -1.05 2.88
N PHE A 328 4.06 0.27 3.08
CA PHE A 328 5.24 0.81 3.75
C PHE A 328 5.26 0.38 5.21
N ASN A 329 4.23 0.73 5.98
CA ASN A 329 4.21 0.62 7.45
C ASN A 329 2.87 0.19 8.04
N GLU A 330 2.06 -0.63 7.38
CA GLU A 330 0.89 -1.27 8.02
C GLU A 330 1.37 -2.38 8.96
N TRP A 331 1.88 -1.98 10.12
CA TRP A 331 2.49 -2.88 11.10
C TRP A 331 1.48 -3.86 11.68
N HIS A 332 0.20 -3.48 11.78
CA HIS A 332 -0.83 -4.33 12.36
C HIS A 332 -1.08 -5.60 11.57
N GLU A 333 -0.91 -5.51 10.25
CA GLU A 333 -1.16 -6.63 9.34
C GLU A 333 0.11 -7.33 8.87
N GLY A 334 1.27 -6.90 9.39
CA GLY A 334 2.56 -7.52 9.06
C GLY A 334 2.93 -7.39 7.58
N THR A 335 2.37 -6.41 6.87
CA THR A 335 2.58 -6.20 5.43
C THR A 335 3.66 -5.16 5.12
N GLN A 336 4.24 -4.54 6.14
CA GLN A 336 5.22 -3.47 6.02
C GLN A 336 6.52 -3.90 5.31
N ILE A 337 7.08 -3.03 4.47
CA ILE A 337 8.46 -3.13 3.98
C ILE A 337 9.43 -2.23 4.75
N GLU A 338 8.92 -1.37 5.64
CA GLU A 338 9.71 -0.61 6.60
C GLU A 338 10.62 -1.54 7.42
N PRO A 339 11.88 -1.14 7.73
CA PRO A 339 12.81 -2.00 8.43
C PRO A 339 12.31 -2.52 9.79
N ALA A 340 12.47 -3.82 10.01
CA ALA A 340 12.11 -4.49 11.25
C ALA A 340 13.33 -5.17 11.90
N VAL A 341 13.36 -5.19 13.23
CA VAL A 341 14.47 -5.75 14.02
C VAL A 341 14.02 -6.92 14.88
N PRO A 342 14.92 -7.87 15.19
CA PRO A 342 14.64 -8.89 16.20
C PRO A 342 14.34 -8.24 17.55
N TYR A 343 13.22 -8.61 18.16
CA TYR A 343 12.82 -8.15 19.48
C TYR A 343 12.09 -9.29 20.21
N LYS A 344 12.28 -9.38 21.52
CA LYS A 344 11.55 -10.32 22.38
C LYS A 344 11.23 -9.65 23.70
N ASN A 345 10.03 -9.90 24.19
CA ASN A 345 9.66 -9.62 25.58
C ASN A 345 9.45 -10.95 26.33
N GLU A 346 8.94 -10.90 27.56
CA GLU A 346 8.73 -12.10 28.38
C GLU A 346 7.71 -13.08 27.78
N ASN A 347 6.75 -12.58 27.00
CA ASN A 347 5.57 -13.33 26.56
C ASN A 347 5.50 -13.55 25.04
N TYR A 348 6.37 -12.90 24.26
CA TYR A 348 6.30 -12.88 22.80
C TYR A 348 7.67 -12.66 22.16
N GLU A 349 8.01 -13.51 21.19
CA GLU A 349 9.12 -13.32 20.27
C GLU A 349 8.56 -12.77 18.96
N TYR A 350 8.98 -11.56 18.59
CA TYR A 350 8.49 -10.91 17.38
C TYR A 350 9.14 -11.54 16.14
N LEU A 351 8.34 -11.65 15.09
CA LEU A 351 8.84 -11.99 13.76
C LEU A 351 9.82 -10.92 13.30
N ASN A 352 10.78 -11.34 12.49
CA ASN A 352 11.86 -10.50 12.00
C ASN A 352 12.32 -10.98 10.62
N TYR A 353 13.30 -10.30 10.04
CA TYR A 353 13.75 -10.55 8.67
C TYR A 353 14.96 -11.49 8.58
N LEU A 354 15.45 -12.04 9.71
CA LEU A 354 16.61 -12.92 9.71
C LEU A 354 16.38 -14.16 8.82
N PRO A 355 17.43 -14.64 8.13
CA PRO A 355 18.83 -14.20 8.21
C PRO A 355 19.16 -12.98 7.32
N MET A 356 18.16 -12.32 6.72
CA MET A 356 18.39 -11.10 5.94
C MET A 356 18.56 -9.87 6.84
N GLU A 357 19.07 -8.80 6.25
CA GLU A 357 19.20 -7.50 6.92
C GLU A 357 17.84 -6.85 7.18
N GLU A 358 17.78 -5.95 8.16
CA GLU A 358 16.57 -5.23 8.58
C GLU A 358 15.91 -4.42 7.44
N ASP A 359 16.67 -3.98 6.43
CA ASP A 359 16.18 -3.22 5.27
C ASP A 359 16.00 -4.08 4.01
N PHE A 360 16.00 -5.41 4.15
CA PHE A 360 15.94 -6.35 3.03
C PHE A 360 14.76 -6.10 2.07
N TYR A 361 13.58 -5.79 2.58
CA TYR A 361 12.40 -5.57 1.73
C TYR A 361 12.49 -4.28 0.92
N LEU A 362 13.13 -3.22 1.45
CA LEU A 362 13.43 -2.00 0.68
C LEU A 362 14.39 -2.31 -0.48
N LYS A 363 15.48 -3.05 -0.20
CA LYS A 363 16.45 -3.50 -1.22
C LYS A 363 15.81 -4.41 -2.28
N LEU A 364 14.91 -5.29 -1.85
CA LEU A 364 14.18 -6.19 -2.74
C LEU A 364 13.21 -5.42 -3.65
N THR A 365 12.49 -4.44 -3.12
CA THR A 365 11.66 -3.51 -3.91
C THR A 365 12.50 -2.79 -4.95
N LYS A 366 13.64 -2.20 -4.56
CA LYS A 366 14.53 -1.49 -5.48
C LYS A 366 14.97 -2.37 -6.65
N ARG A 367 15.33 -3.63 -6.37
CA ARG A 367 15.72 -4.60 -7.40
C ARG A 367 14.61 -4.82 -8.42
N PHE A 368 13.36 -4.99 -7.99
CA PHE A 368 12.24 -5.20 -8.92
C PHE A 368 11.90 -3.96 -9.74
N ILE A 369 12.00 -2.77 -9.15
CA ILE A 369 11.81 -1.51 -9.87
C ILE A 369 12.90 -1.33 -10.93
N ASP A 370 14.16 -1.62 -10.60
CA ASP A 370 15.29 -1.56 -11.54
C ASP A 370 15.13 -2.56 -12.69
N ASP A 371 14.74 -3.81 -12.39
CA ASP A 371 14.53 -4.85 -13.39
C ASP A 371 13.36 -4.48 -14.33
N LYS A 372 12.23 -4.01 -13.77
CA LYS A 372 11.06 -3.53 -14.53
C LYS A 372 11.44 -2.43 -15.52
N ASN A 373 12.25 -1.46 -15.09
CA ASN A 373 12.71 -0.36 -15.93
C ASN A 373 13.70 -0.82 -17.02
N GLY A 374 14.50 -1.86 -16.75
CA GLY A 374 15.34 -2.51 -17.76
C GLY A 374 14.51 -3.10 -18.91
N PHE A 375 13.41 -3.80 -18.59
CA PHE A 375 12.53 -4.39 -19.61
C PHE A 375 11.79 -3.35 -20.47
N GLN A 376 11.40 -2.20 -19.91
CA GLN A 376 10.77 -1.13 -20.70
C GLN A 376 11.74 -0.54 -21.73
N LYS A 377 12.97 -0.23 -21.32
CA LYS A 377 14.00 0.34 -22.21
C LYS A 377 14.39 -0.57 -23.37
N GLU A 378 14.48 -1.89 -23.15
CA GLU A 378 14.78 -2.85 -24.23
C GLU A 378 13.67 -2.91 -25.28
N ASN A 379 12.40 -2.73 -24.88
CA ASN A 379 11.27 -2.75 -25.81
C ASN A 379 11.15 -1.45 -26.62
N ASP A 380 11.40 -0.29 -26.00
CA ASP A 380 11.41 1.00 -26.71
C ASP A 380 12.51 1.06 -27.78
N THR A 381 13.65 0.41 -27.51
CA THR A 381 14.77 0.32 -28.46
C THR A 381 14.48 -0.63 -29.63
N LYS A 382 13.60 -1.63 -29.45
CA LYS A 382 13.20 -2.58 -30.51
C LYS A 382 12.07 -2.07 -31.41
N ILE A 383 11.31 -1.06 -30.98
CA ILE A 383 10.25 -0.43 -31.79
C ILE A 383 10.83 0.73 -32.63
N SER A 384 12.03 1.21 -32.28
CA SER A 384 12.74 2.30 -32.96
C SER A 384 13.80 1.84 -33.98
N THR A 385 13.83 0.56 -34.31
CA THR A 385 14.63 -0.06 -35.39
C THR A 385 13.72 -0.81 -36.33
#